data_AF-A0A1G6WWD0-F1
#
_entry.id   AF-A0A1G6WWD0-F1
#
_cell.length_a   1.000
_cell.length_b   1.000
_cell.length_c   1.000
_cell.angle_alpha   90.00
_cell.angle_beta   90.00
_cell.angle_gamma   90.00
#
_symmetry.space_group_name_H-M   'P 1'
#
loop_
_entity.id
_entity.type
_entity.pdbx_description
1 polymer ?
#
loop_
_entity_poly.entity_id
_entity_poly.type
_entity_poly.pdbx_seq_one_letter_code
_entity_poly.pdbx_strand_id
1 'polypeptide(L)'
;MSRRLIKSMPSGSFLMLLLFIAILISAVAVSYSAHWNRLLLNELYGELSVRDKAQAEWGRLILEQSTWTAHNRIEALASEQLKMHIPDPAAVRMVRP
;
A
#
# COMPACT_ATOMS: atom_id res chain seq x y z
N MET A 1 -61.87 40.09 23.19
CA MET A 1 -60.70 40.68 23.86
C MET A 1 -59.56 39.65 23.79
N SER A 2 -58.68 39.73 22.78
CA SER A 2 -57.45 38.93 22.76
C SER A 2 -56.42 39.67 21.90
N ARG A 3 -55.56 40.44 22.58
CA ARG A 3 -54.52 41.24 21.95
C ARG A 3 -53.37 40.31 21.56
N ARG A 4 -52.98 40.40 20.30
CA ARG A 4 -51.90 39.66 19.64
C ARG A 4 -50.60 39.79 20.43
N LEU A 5 -50.05 38.67 20.88
CA LEU A 5 -48.67 38.54 21.33
C LEU A 5 -47.76 38.39 20.11
N ILE A 6 -47.55 39.47 19.36
CA ILE A 6 -46.41 39.54 18.43
C ILE A 6 -45.23 39.99 19.28
N LYS A 7 -44.59 39.02 19.95
CA LYS A 7 -43.30 39.25 20.61
C LYS A 7 -42.28 39.37 19.49
N SER A 8 -41.74 40.57 19.32
CA SER A 8 -40.61 40.84 18.42
C SER A 8 -39.51 39.82 18.73
N MET A 9 -39.20 38.97 17.75
CA MET A 9 -38.16 37.97 17.87
C MET A 9 -36.84 38.70 18.18
N PRO A 10 -36.12 38.36 19.26
CA PRO A 10 -34.82 38.95 19.51
C PRO A 10 -33.93 38.64 18.29
N SER A 11 -33.11 39.61 17.88
CA SER A 11 -32.22 39.53 16.72
C SER A 11 -31.34 38.27 16.67
N GLY A 12 -31.12 37.62 17.81
CA GLY A 12 -30.44 36.32 17.90
C GLY A 12 -31.20 35.12 17.31
N SER A 13 -32.52 35.18 17.14
CA SER A 13 -33.30 34.07 16.57
C SER A 13 -32.98 33.83 15.09
N PHE A 14 -32.73 34.90 14.32
CA PHE A 14 -32.30 34.79 12.94
C PHE A 14 -30.91 34.15 12.83
N LEU A 15 -29.98 34.53 13.73
CA LEU A 15 -28.64 33.96 13.79
C LEU A 15 -28.69 32.46 14.13
N MET A 16 -29.55 32.05 15.07
CA MET A 16 -29.78 30.63 15.37
C MET A 16 -30.33 29.85 14.16
N LEU A 17 -31.29 30.41 13.43
CA LEU A 17 -31.84 29.75 12.24
C LEU A 17 -30.78 29.58 11.15
N LEU A 18 -29.95 30.59 10.93
CA LEU A 18 -28.84 30.52 9.98
C LEU A 18 -27.82 29.46 10.40
N LEU A 19 -27.45 29.41 11.69
CA LEU A 19 -26.52 28.41 12.20
C LEU A 19 -27.07 27.00 12.07
N PHE A 20 -28.37 26.81 12.32
CA PHE A 20 -29.05 25.53 12.14
C PHE A 20 -28.99 25.06 10.68
N ILE A 21 -29.27 25.95 9.74
CA ILE A 21 -29.16 25.65 8.30
C ILE A 21 -27.71 25.32 7.92
N ALA A 22 -26.74 26.09 8.42
CA ALA A 22 -25.32 25.83 8.17
C ALA A 22 -24.88 24.44 8.66
N ILE A 23 -25.37 24.00 9.82
CA ILE A 23 -25.10 22.66 10.36
C ILE A 23 -25.72 21.58 9.47
N LEU A 24 -26.96 21.77 9.00
CA LEU A 24 -27.61 20.82 8.10
C LEU A 24 -26.85 20.68 6.78
N ILE A 25 -26.42 21.80 6.18
CA ILE A 25 -25.62 21.80 4.95
C ILE A 25 -24.29 21.08 5.20
N SER A 26 -23.62 21.37 6.33
CA SER A 26 -22.37 20.72 6.71
C SER A 26 -22.54 19.20 6.87
N ALA A 27 -23.59 18.75 7.54
CA ALA A 27 -23.87 17.33 7.74
C ALA A 27 -24.03 16.58 6.40
N VAL A 28 -24.79 17.16 5.47
CA VAL A 28 -24.96 16.60 4.12
C VAL A 28 -23.65 16.62 3.34
N ALA A 29 -22.92 17.74 3.37
CA ALA A 29 -21.66 17.90 2.66
C ALA A 29 -20.59 16.90 3.13
N VAL A 30 -20.48 16.68 4.44
CA VAL A 30 -19.54 15.71 5.02
C VAL A 30 -19.91 14.29 4.60
N SER A 31 -21.19 13.91 4.68
CA SER A 31 -21.65 12.59 4.24
C SER A 31 -21.39 12.36 2.75
N TYR A 32 -21.65 13.37 1.93
CA TYR A 32 -21.40 13.33 0.49
C TYR A 32 -19.90 13.18 0.18
N SER A 33 -19.05 13.97 0.84
CA SER A 33 -17.59 13.87 0.71
C SER A 33 -17.08 12.48 1.10
N ALA A 34 -17.60 11.89 2.18
CA ALA A 34 -17.25 10.55 2.59
C ALA A 34 -17.68 9.48 1.56
N HIS A 35 -18.85 9.64 0.93
CA HIS A 35 -19.29 8.73 -0.13
C HIS A 35 -18.40 8.82 -1.37
N TRP A 36 -18.08 10.03 -1.82
CA TRP A 36 -17.17 10.25 -2.95
C TRP A 36 -15.77 9.74 -2.69
N ASN A 37 -15.25 9.93 -1.48
CA ASN A 37 -13.96 9.43 -1.06
C ASN A 37 -13.89 7.90 -1.16
N ARG A 38 -14.95 7.19 -0.71
CA ARG A 38 -15.04 5.73 -0.84
C ARG A 38 -15.04 5.27 -2.31
N LEU A 39 -15.70 6.01 -3.19
CA LEU A 39 -15.75 5.68 -4.62
C LEU A 39 -14.36 5.82 -5.26
N LEU A 40 -13.68 6.96 -5.03
CA LEU A 40 -12.32 7.20 -5.52
C LEU A 40 -11.31 6.18 -4.96
N LEU A 41 -11.43 5.84 -3.67
CA LEU A 41 -10.57 4.84 -3.06
C LEU A 41 -10.76 3.46 -3.70
N ASN A 42 -12.00 3.05 -3.98
CA ASN A 42 -12.26 1.76 -4.63
C ASN A 42 -11.61 1.68 -6.01
N GLU A 43 -11.67 2.75 -6.80
CA GLU A 43 -11.01 2.82 -8.10
C GLU A 43 -9.49 2.70 -7.97
N LEU A 44 -8.90 3.43 -7.02
CA LEU A 44 -7.48 3.34 -6.71
C LEU A 44 -7.06 1.94 -6.25
N TYR A 45 -7.86 1.29 -5.40
CA TYR A 45 -7.60 -0.08 -4.94
C TYR A 45 -7.68 -1.11 -6.07
N GLY A 46 -8.50 -0.87 -7.10
CA GLY A 46 -8.55 -1.70 -8.30
C GLY A 46 -7.21 -1.75 -9.02
N GLU A 47 -6.64 -0.59 -9.33
CA GLU A 47 -5.34 -0.46 -10.01
C GLU A 47 -4.19 -0.97 -9.13
N LEU A 48 -4.22 -0.66 -7.83
CA LEU A 48 -3.24 -1.17 -6.86
C LEU A 48 -3.26 -2.71 -6.80
N SER A 49 -4.43 -3.35 -6.86
CA SER A 49 -4.54 -4.80 -6.83
C SER A 49 -3.84 -5.46 -8.02
N VAL A 50 -3.93 -4.87 -9.21
CA VAL A 50 -3.24 -5.37 -10.40
C VAL A 50 -1.73 -5.25 -10.23
N ARG A 51 -1.26 -4.10 -9.75
CA ARG A 51 0.17 -3.87 -9.47
C ARG A 51 0.72 -4.83 -8.43
N ASP A 52 -0.01 -5.04 -7.34
CA ASP A 52 0.42 -5.89 -6.23
C ASP A 52 0.51 -7.37 -6.66
N LYS A 53 -0.40 -7.84 -7.53
CA LYS A 53 -0.30 -9.18 -8.14
C LYS A 53 0.97 -9.32 -8.99
N ALA A 54 1.26 -8.36 -9.86
CA ALA A 54 2.46 -8.38 -10.69
C ALA A 54 3.74 -8.34 -9.83
N GLN A 55 3.75 -7.56 -8.74
CA GLN A 55 4.88 -7.50 -7.81
C GLN A 55 5.08 -8.83 -7.06
N ALA A 56 4.00 -9.52 -6.69
CA ALA A 56 4.08 -10.84 -6.08
C ALA A 56 4.64 -11.90 -7.05
N GLU A 57 4.20 -11.89 -8.30
CA GLU A 57 4.75 -12.77 -9.35
C GLU A 57 6.23 -12.48 -9.60
N TRP A 58 6.61 -11.20 -9.70
CA TRP A 58 8.01 -10.81 -9.84
C TRP A 58 8.87 -11.28 -8.65
N GLY A 59 8.36 -11.14 -7.43
CA GLY A 59 9.02 -11.67 -6.23
C GLY A 59 9.22 -13.18 -6.29
N ARG A 60 8.20 -13.93 -6.77
CA ARG A 60 8.31 -15.38 -6.98
C ARG A 60 9.38 -15.72 -8.00
N LEU A 61 9.41 -15.03 -9.14
CA LEU A 61 10.40 -15.23 -10.20
C LEU A 61 11.82 -14.91 -9.74
N ILE A 62 12.01 -13.87 -8.90
CA ILE A 62 13.32 -13.57 -8.31
C ILE A 62 13.77 -14.67 -7.36
N LEU A 63 12.88 -15.21 -6.53
CA LEU A 63 13.21 -16.34 -5.66
C LEU A 63 13.60 -17.58 -6.47
N GLU A 64 12.85 -17.87 -7.54
CA GLU A 64 13.19 -18.91 -8.52
C GLU A 64 14.59 -18.65 -9.12
N GLN A 65 14.87 -17.45 -9.63
CA GLN A 65 16.15 -17.10 -10.25
C GLN A 65 17.34 -17.11 -9.26
N SER A 66 17.13 -16.64 -8.04
CA SER A 66 18.17 -16.61 -7.00
C SER A 66 18.65 -18.02 -6.64
N THR A 67 17.74 -18.99 -6.68
CA THR A 67 18.05 -20.41 -6.43
C THR A 67 18.89 -21.01 -7.56
N TRP A 68 18.71 -20.55 -8.81
CA TRP A 68 19.47 -21.04 -9.97
C TRP A 68 20.83 -20.35 -10.14
N THR A 69 20.94 -19.08 -9.71
CA THR A 69 22.13 -18.25 -9.97
C THR A 69 23.24 -18.46 -8.93
N ALA A 70 22.90 -18.83 -7.69
CA ALA A 70 23.88 -19.00 -6.61
C ALA A 70 24.64 -20.33 -6.65
N HIS A 71 24.02 -21.43 -7.11
CA HIS A 71 24.62 -22.77 -7.02
C HIS A 71 25.13 -23.28 -8.39
N ASN A 72 24.27 -23.33 -9.41
CA ASN A 72 24.62 -24.01 -10.67
C ASN A 72 25.71 -23.31 -11.50
N ARG A 73 25.74 -21.97 -11.54
CA ARG A 73 26.62 -21.26 -12.48
C ARG A 73 28.08 -21.21 -12.03
N ILE A 74 28.33 -21.10 -10.72
CA ILE A 74 29.70 -21.10 -10.18
C ILE A 74 30.26 -22.52 -10.13
N GLU A 75 29.44 -23.50 -9.75
CA GLU A 75 29.84 -24.90 -9.64
C GLU A 75 30.09 -25.53 -11.01
N ALA A 76 29.25 -25.24 -12.02
CA ALA A 76 29.49 -25.67 -13.40
C ALA A 76 30.75 -25.03 -14.01
N LEU A 77 30.95 -23.72 -13.84
CA LEU A 77 32.17 -23.05 -14.32
C LEU A 77 33.44 -23.58 -13.62
N ALA A 78 33.38 -23.86 -12.31
CA ALA A 78 34.51 -24.42 -11.56
C ALA A 78 34.81 -25.88 -11.90
N SER A 79 33.79 -26.70 -12.15
CA SER A 79 33.96 -28.09 -12.56
C SER A 79 34.47 -28.20 -14.00
N GLU A 80 33.90 -27.42 -14.93
CA GLU A 80 34.12 -27.57 -16.37
C GLU A 80 35.36 -26.82 -16.87
N GLN A 81 35.60 -25.57 -16.42
CA GLN A 81 36.77 -24.79 -16.86
C GLN A 81 38.02 -25.00 -16.00
N LEU A 82 37.85 -25.26 -14.70
CA LEU A 82 38.97 -25.39 -13.76
C LEU A 82 39.30 -26.85 -13.40
N LYS A 83 38.54 -27.85 -13.90
CA LYS A 83 38.68 -29.28 -13.54
C LYS A 83 38.83 -29.50 -12.04
N MET A 84 38.16 -28.69 -11.22
CA MET A 84 38.22 -28.87 -9.78
C MET A 84 37.46 -30.14 -9.40
N HIS A 85 38.18 -31.07 -8.79
CA HIS A 85 37.67 -32.28 -8.15
C HIS A 85 38.08 -32.17 -6.68
N ILE A 86 37.23 -32.61 -5.75
CA ILE A 86 37.56 -32.60 -4.31
C ILE A 86 38.80 -33.49 -4.12
N PRO A 87 39.97 -32.94 -3.73
CA PRO A 87 41.19 -33.72 -3.65
C PRO A 87 41.13 -34.69 -2.46
N ASP A 88 41.61 -35.91 -2.69
CA ASP A 88 41.81 -36.92 -1.65
C ASP A 88 42.77 -36.38 -0.56
N PRO A 89 42.48 -36.58 0.75
CA PRO A 89 43.27 -36.07 1.88
C PRO A 89 44.79 -36.27 1.80
N ALA A 90 45.27 -37.20 0.97
CA ALA A 90 46.69 -37.47 0.77
C ALA A 90 47.46 -36.38 -0.02
N ALA A 91 46.78 -35.42 -0.66
CA ALA A 91 47.42 -34.43 -1.55
C ALA A 91 47.56 -33.01 -0.96
N VAL A 92 47.31 -32.81 0.33
CA VAL A 92 47.40 -31.48 0.96
C VAL A 92 48.83 -31.22 1.46
N ARG A 93 49.59 -30.38 0.75
CA ARG A 93 50.91 -29.91 1.20
C ARG A 93 50.81 -28.47 1.70
N MET A 94 50.85 -28.31 3.03
CA MET A 94 50.88 -26.98 3.66
C MET A 94 52.25 -26.33 3.45
N VAL A 95 52.27 -25.17 2.79
CA VAL A 95 53.46 -24.32 2.67
C VAL A 95 53.39 -23.26 3.76
N ARG A 96 54.42 -23.21 4.61
CA ARG A 96 54.59 -22.17 5.64
C ARG A 96 55.08 -20.86 5.00
N PRO A 97 54.68 -19.69 5.56
CA PRO A 97 54.96 -18.38 4.98
C PRO A 97 56.45 -18.06 4.91
#